data_AF-A0A926ED28-F1
#
_entry.id   AF-A0A926ED28-F1
#
_cell.length_a   1.000
_cell.length_b   1.000
_cell.length_c   1.000
_cell.angle_alpha   90.00
_cell.angle_beta   90.00
_cell.angle_gamma   90.00
#
_symmetry.space_group_name_H-M   'P 1'
#
loop_
_entity.id
_entity.type
_entity.pdbx_description
1 polymer ?
#
loop_
_entity_poly.entity_id
_entity_poly.type
_entity_poly.pdbx_seq_one_letter_code
_entity_poly.pdbx_strand_id
1 'polypeptide(L)'
;MKVKTHQVIAHTAYELVKAYLPITFNEKAISLGAGMPDLAPHRRFKAHNIKIAAKEWESFTEFVHKRRYTIWLISYAAGIMSHYISDTFCYAHNFHDLSLRQHRKYEVYMQRHIRDLTQHFDISLIFKKWNELRKKGIDAYIYMENESYKAEIANCHTMHERMELDVNKAVLNSAVWMLEIAFVLYPTFIEGVATKYT
;
A
#
# COMPACT_ATOMS: atom_id res chain seq x y z
N MET A 1 2.52 -10.63 -3.44
CA MET A 1 2.35 -10.60 -4.92
C MET A 1 3.71 -10.89 -5.55
N LYS A 2 3.97 -10.62 -6.84
CA LYS A 2 5.36 -10.59 -7.35
C LYS A 2 5.98 -9.21 -7.17
N VAL A 3 7.30 -9.17 -7.01
CA VAL A 3 8.11 -7.93 -6.88
C VAL A 3 7.72 -6.84 -7.88
N LYS A 4 7.61 -7.18 -9.18
CA LYS A 4 7.26 -6.18 -10.21
C LYS A 4 5.86 -5.60 -10.01
N THR A 5 4.92 -6.41 -9.52
CA THR A 5 3.56 -5.95 -9.20
C THR A 5 3.60 -4.96 -8.05
N HIS A 6 4.33 -5.27 -6.96
CA HIS A 6 4.51 -4.35 -5.84
C HIS A 6 5.12 -3.02 -6.27
N GLN A 7 6.12 -3.06 -7.15
CA GLN A 7 6.77 -1.86 -7.68
C GLN A 7 5.79 -0.99 -8.48
N VAL A 8 4.96 -1.60 -9.32
CA VAL A 8 3.93 -0.86 -10.08
C VAL A 8 2.92 -0.24 -9.13
N ILE A 9 2.40 -0.99 -8.16
CA ILE A 9 1.44 -0.47 -7.18
C ILE A 9 2.01 0.72 -6.41
N ALA A 10 3.24 0.58 -5.89
CA ALA A 10 3.89 1.63 -5.12
C ALA A 10 4.16 2.89 -5.96
N HIS A 11 4.58 2.71 -7.22
CA HIS A 11 4.80 3.82 -8.14
C HIS A 11 3.48 4.53 -8.48
N THR A 12 2.44 3.78 -8.85
CA THR A 12 1.13 4.36 -9.16
C THR A 12 0.56 5.11 -7.96
N ALA A 13 0.63 4.53 -6.75
CA ALA A 13 0.18 5.20 -5.53
C ALA A 13 0.93 6.51 -5.28
N TYR A 14 2.25 6.51 -5.49
CA TYR A 14 3.07 7.70 -5.37
C TYR A 14 2.67 8.78 -6.39
N GLU A 15 2.48 8.40 -7.66
CA GLU A 15 2.07 9.31 -8.72
C GLU A 15 0.74 10.02 -8.42
N LEU A 16 -0.19 9.36 -7.72
CA LEU A 16 -1.45 9.96 -7.30
C LEU A 16 -1.27 11.05 -6.23
N VAL A 17 -0.33 10.86 -5.31
CA VAL A 17 -0.19 11.75 -4.15
C VAL A 17 0.95 12.77 -4.29
N LYS A 18 1.89 12.59 -5.21
CA LYS A 18 3.13 13.38 -5.29
C LYS A 18 2.91 14.89 -5.40
N ALA A 19 1.83 15.32 -6.06
CA ALA A 19 1.48 16.74 -6.21
C ALA A 19 0.98 17.38 -4.90
N TYR A 20 0.66 16.55 -3.90
CA TYR A 20 0.13 16.93 -2.59
C TYR A 20 1.14 16.77 -1.47
N LEU A 21 2.38 16.40 -1.79
CA LEU A 21 3.45 16.23 -0.82
C LEU A 21 4.35 17.48 -0.76
N PRO A 22 4.86 17.85 0.42
CA PRO A 22 5.81 18.96 0.55
C PRO A 22 7.18 18.62 -0.03
N ILE A 23 7.49 17.32 -0.16
CA ILE A 23 8.71 16.81 -0.77
C ILE A 23 8.40 15.67 -1.73
N THR A 24 9.17 15.61 -2.81
CA THR A 24 9.14 14.52 -3.79
C THR A 24 9.91 13.33 -3.21
N PHE A 25 9.23 12.18 -3.04
CA PHE A 25 9.92 10.95 -2.67
C PHE A 25 10.84 10.47 -3.81
N ASN A 26 11.89 9.75 -3.43
CA ASN A 26 12.79 9.13 -4.37
C ASN A 26 12.15 7.86 -4.95
N GLU A 27 11.73 7.90 -6.21
CA GLU A 27 11.06 6.79 -6.89
C GLU A 27 11.88 5.48 -6.89
N LYS A 28 13.20 5.57 -7.05
CA LYS A 28 14.07 4.38 -7.00
C LYS A 28 14.03 3.74 -5.61
N ALA A 29 14.07 4.55 -4.56
CA ALA A 29 13.97 4.07 -3.19
C ALA A 29 12.59 3.45 -2.90
N ILE A 30 11.50 4.06 -3.37
CA ILE A 30 10.15 3.47 -3.29
C ILE A 30 10.13 2.09 -3.96
N SER A 31 10.62 2.00 -5.21
CA SER A 31 10.64 0.76 -5.98
C SER A 31 11.53 -0.32 -5.33
N LEU A 32 12.65 0.06 -4.70
CA LEU A 32 13.50 -0.87 -3.96
C LEU A 32 12.80 -1.35 -2.69
N GLY A 33 12.18 -0.43 -1.93
CA GLY A 33 11.44 -0.75 -0.73
C GLY A 33 10.28 -1.70 -0.99
N ALA A 34 9.51 -1.46 -2.06
CA ALA A 34 8.37 -2.29 -2.45
C ALA A 34 8.74 -3.72 -2.81
N GLY A 35 9.97 -3.95 -3.30
CA GLY A 35 10.48 -5.28 -3.59
C GLY A 35 11.18 -5.97 -2.43
N MET A 36 11.65 -5.21 -1.43
CA MET A 36 12.56 -5.74 -0.42
C MET A 36 12.00 -6.90 0.40
N PRO A 37 10.75 -6.88 0.89
CA PRO A 37 10.27 -7.95 1.76
C PRO A 37 10.30 -9.35 1.11
N ASP A 38 10.08 -9.42 -0.20
CA ASP A 38 10.20 -10.65 -1.00
C ASP A 38 11.65 -11.08 -1.26
N LEU A 39 12.56 -10.12 -1.36
CA LEU A 39 13.97 -10.35 -1.67
C LEU A 39 14.80 -10.70 -0.43
N ALA A 40 14.41 -10.21 0.75
CA ALA A 40 15.13 -10.45 1.99
C ALA A 40 14.82 -11.85 2.54
N PRO A 41 15.81 -12.75 2.70
CA PRO A 41 15.56 -14.11 3.18
C PRO A 41 14.85 -14.17 4.54
N HIS A 42 15.12 -13.21 5.43
CA HIS A 42 14.54 -13.12 6.77
C HIS A 42 13.12 -12.51 6.82
N ARG A 43 12.66 -11.87 5.73
CA ARG A 43 11.29 -11.30 5.62
C ARG A 43 10.37 -12.17 4.78
N ARG A 44 10.92 -12.93 3.83
CA ARG A 44 10.20 -13.88 2.98
C ARG A 44 9.42 -14.97 3.75
N PHE A 45 9.84 -15.31 4.97
CA PHE A 45 9.17 -16.29 5.83
C PHE A 45 8.23 -15.67 6.87
N LYS A 46 8.13 -14.33 6.94
CA LYS A 46 7.11 -13.68 7.78
C LYS A 46 5.76 -13.77 7.09
N ALA A 47 4.69 -13.83 7.88
CA ALA A 47 3.35 -13.72 7.31
C ALA A 47 3.19 -12.34 6.63
N HIS A 48 2.51 -12.29 5.50
CA HIS A 48 2.23 -11.03 4.81
C HIS A 48 0.78 -10.68 5.13
N ASN A 49 0.58 -10.12 6.32
CA ASN A 49 -0.76 -9.82 6.83
C ASN A 49 -0.82 -8.46 7.52
N ILE A 50 -2.06 -8.07 7.80
CA ILE A 50 -2.45 -6.80 8.37
C ILE A 50 -1.73 -6.44 9.67
N LYS A 51 -1.49 -7.42 10.55
CA LYS A 51 -0.81 -7.21 11.84
C LYS A 51 0.66 -6.88 11.65
N ILE A 52 1.27 -7.42 10.60
CA ILE A 52 2.66 -7.12 10.26
C ILE A 52 2.78 -5.76 9.60
N ALA A 53 1.80 -5.36 8.76
CA ALA A 53 1.74 -3.99 8.25
C ALA A 53 1.65 -2.95 9.38
N ALA A 54 0.76 -3.17 10.35
CA ALA A 54 0.62 -2.33 11.54
C ALA A 54 1.92 -2.26 12.38
N LYS A 55 2.54 -3.40 12.66
CA LYS A 55 3.79 -3.45 13.43
C LYS A 55 4.97 -2.76 12.70
N GLU A 56 5.08 -2.94 11.39
CA GLU A 56 6.12 -2.28 10.61
C GLU A 56 5.87 -0.76 10.56
N TRP A 57 4.61 -0.30 10.62
CA TRP A 57 4.28 1.11 10.80
C TRP A 57 4.73 1.68 12.15
N GLU A 58 4.43 0.99 13.27
CA GLU A 58 4.91 1.42 14.59
C GLU A 58 6.44 1.54 14.61
N SER A 59 7.11 0.54 14.02
CA SER A 59 8.58 0.54 13.90
C SER A 59 9.08 1.71 13.04
N PHE A 60 8.36 2.07 11.97
CA PHE A 60 8.67 3.22 11.14
C PHE A 60 8.51 4.55 11.90
N THR A 61 7.40 4.74 12.59
CA THR A 61 7.16 5.98 13.35
C THR A 61 8.19 6.14 14.46
N GLU A 62 8.51 5.08 15.20
CA GLU A 62 9.58 5.09 16.20
C GLU A 62 10.93 5.47 15.57
N PHE A 63 11.26 4.90 14.41
CA PHE A 63 12.48 5.22 13.67
C PHE A 63 12.59 6.71 13.31
N VAL A 64 11.51 7.29 12.77
CA VAL A 64 11.46 8.69 12.34
C VAL A 64 11.58 9.65 13.52
N HIS A 65 10.96 9.34 14.65
CA HIS A 65 11.00 10.22 15.84
C HIS A 65 12.36 10.22 16.53
N LYS A 66 13.11 9.11 16.48
CA LYS A 66 14.34 8.93 17.24
C LYS A 66 15.63 9.24 16.48
N ARG A 67 15.59 9.39 15.15
CA ARG A 67 16.82 9.46 14.32
C ARG A 67 16.73 10.53 13.24
N ARG A 68 17.89 11.05 12.83
CA ARG A 68 18.01 11.79 11.57
C ARG A 68 17.69 10.83 10.42
N TYR A 69 16.72 11.21 9.60
CA TYR A 69 16.31 10.48 8.41
C TYR A 69 16.74 11.22 7.15
N THR A 70 16.83 10.50 6.04
CA THR A 70 17.02 11.07 4.70
C THR A 70 15.76 10.84 3.88
N ILE A 71 15.51 11.68 2.88
CA ILE A 71 14.39 11.49 1.94
C ILE A 71 14.44 10.10 1.32
N TRP A 72 15.65 9.61 0.98
CA TRP A 72 15.84 8.27 0.45
C TRP A 72 15.30 7.19 1.41
N LEU A 73 15.62 7.28 2.70
CA LEU A 73 15.20 6.27 3.68
C LEU A 73 13.69 6.31 3.95
N ILE A 74 13.09 7.52 3.98
CA ILE A 74 11.63 7.68 4.06
C ILE A 74 10.95 7.07 2.84
N SER A 75 11.49 7.35 1.64
CA SER A 75 10.97 6.83 0.38
C SER A 75 11.06 5.30 0.32
N TYR A 76 12.17 4.74 0.81
CA TYR A 76 12.35 3.30 0.94
C TYR A 76 11.36 2.68 1.92
N ALA A 77 11.13 3.30 3.07
CA ALA A 77 10.12 2.86 4.03
C ALA A 77 8.71 2.92 3.45
N ALA A 78 8.36 3.98 2.71
CA ALA A 78 7.08 4.09 2.00
C ALA A 78 6.88 2.94 1.00
N GLY A 79 7.94 2.55 0.29
CA GLY A 79 7.94 1.35 -0.55
C GLY A 79 7.64 0.07 0.25
N ILE A 80 8.33 -0.14 1.38
CA ILE A 80 8.10 -1.32 2.24
C ILE A 80 6.66 -1.36 2.76
N MET A 81 6.10 -0.22 3.18
CA MET A 81 4.70 -0.17 3.63
C MET A 81 3.76 -0.55 2.48
N SER A 82 3.96 0.02 1.29
CA SER A 82 3.16 -0.30 0.10
C SER A 82 3.19 -1.79 -0.22
N HIS A 83 4.32 -2.48 -0.01
CA HIS A 83 4.40 -3.94 -0.14
C HIS A 83 3.41 -4.66 0.77
N TYR A 84 3.48 -4.42 2.09
CA TYR A 84 2.61 -5.09 3.06
C TYR A 84 1.13 -4.74 2.89
N ILE A 85 0.84 -3.49 2.49
CA ILE A 85 -0.50 -3.05 2.14
C ILE A 85 -1.02 -3.83 0.93
N SER A 86 -0.21 -3.94 -0.13
CA SER A 86 -0.59 -4.67 -1.33
C SER A 86 -0.95 -6.12 -1.04
N ASP A 87 -0.14 -6.79 -0.22
CA ASP A 87 -0.41 -8.17 0.18
C ASP A 87 -1.66 -8.30 1.05
N THR A 88 -1.95 -7.29 1.88
CA THR A 88 -3.21 -7.23 2.65
C THR A 88 -4.44 -7.13 1.75
N PHE A 89 -4.33 -6.58 0.56
CA PHE A 89 -5.41 -6.49 -0.43
C PHE A 89 -5.22 -7.45 -1.61
N CYS A 90 -4.53 -8.57 -1.40
CA CYS A 90 -4.32 -9.60 -2.42
C CYS A 90 -5.23 -10.79 -2.19
N TYR A 91 -5.95 -11.24 -3.23
CA TYR A 91 -6.82 -12.42 -3.16
C TYR A 91 -6.04 -13.64 -2.70
N ALA A 92 -4.85 -13.80 -3.29
CA ALA A 92 -4.02 -14.96 -3.04
C ALA A 92 -3.46 -15.02 -1.60
N HIS A 93 -3.46 -13.91 -0.87
CA HIS A 93 -2.96 -13.83 0.51
C HIS A 93 -4.07 -13.80 1.56
N ASN A 94 -5.28 -13.40 1.19
CA ASN A 94 -6.42 -13.37 2.11
C ASN A 94 -7.17 -14.70 2.20
N PHE A 95 -7.09 -15.55 1.17
CA PHE A 95 -7.83 -16.82 1.13
C PHE A 95 -6.86 -18.01 1.24
N HIS A 96 -6.91 -18.69 2.39
CA HIS A 96 -6.00 -19.78 2.75
C HIS A 96 -6.23 -21.08 1.95
N ASP A 97 -7.33 -21.18 1.23
CA ASP A 97 -7.73 -22.41 0.52
C ASP A 97 -7.04 -22.58 -0.84
N LEU A 98 -6.20 -21.62 -1.25
CA LEU A 98 -5.49 -21.68 -2.52
C LEU A 98 -4.25 -22.56 -2.42
N SER A 99 -4.17 -23.56 -3.29
CA SER A 99 -2.92 -24.32 -3.47
C SER A 99 -1.78 -23.40 -3.94
N LEU A 100 -0.53 -23.76 -3.62
CA LEU A 100 0.66 -23.04 -4.08
C LEU A 100 0.70 -22.83 -5.60
N ARG A 101 0.15 -23.78 -6.37
CA ARG A 101 0.04 -23.68 -7.83
C ARG A 101 -0.96 -22.61 -8.25
N GLN A 102 -2.14 -22.55 -7.62
CA GLN A 102 -3.16 -21.52 -7.89
C GLN A 102 -2.65 -20.14 -7.49
N HIS A 103 -2.02 -20.04 -6.33
CA HIS A 103 -1.36 -18.83 -5.84
C HIS A 103 -0.36 -18.28 -6.87
N ARG A 104 0.60 -19.12 -7.30
CA ARG A 104 1.60 -18.73 -8.30
C ARG A 104 0.97 -18.38 -9.65
N LYS A 105 -0.05 -19.12 -10.10
CA LYS A 105 -0.75 -18.85 -11.37
C LYS A 105 -1.40 -17.46 -11.32
N TYR A 106 -2.05 -17.12 -10.22
CA TYR A 106 -2.67 -15.82 -10.01
C TYR A 106 -1.66 -14.68 -10.02
N GLU A 107 -0.56 -14.80 -9.27
CA GLU A 107 0.46 -13.74 -9.23
C GLU A 107 1.16 -13.55 -10.59
N VAL A 108 1.37 -14.62 -11.36
CA VAL A 108 1.91 -14.53 -12.73
C VAL A 108 0.92 -13.86 -13.67
N TYR A 109 -0.37 -14.17 -13.54
CA TYR A 109 -1.43 -13.48 -14.30
C TYR A 109 -1.43 -11.99 -13.99
N MET A 110 -1.42 -11.62 -12.71
CA MET A 110 -1.38 -10.23 -12.26
C MET A 110 -0.16 -9.48 -12.80
N GLN A 111 1.04 -10.06 -12.70
CA GLN A 111 2.26 -9.43 -13.21
C GLN A 111 2.20 -9.14 -14.73
N ARG A 112 1.48 -9.95 -15.51
CA ARG A 112 1.37 -9.78 -16.96
C ARG A 112 0.43 -8.65 -17.35
N HIS A 113 -0.66 -8.43 -16.60
CA HIS A 113 -1.75 -7.53 -17.01
C HIS A 113 -1.81 -6.24 -16.18
N ILE A 114 -1.07 -6.12 -15.08
CA ILE A 114 -1.15 -4.94 -14.20
C ILE A 114 -0.86 -3.61 -14.94
N ARG A 115 -0.01 -3.62 -15.97
CA ARG A 115 0.32 -2.42 -16.75
C ARG A 115 -0.79 -1.99 -17.72
N ASP A 116 -1.70 -2.91 -18.04
CA ASP A 116 -2.82 -2.64 -18.94
C ASP A 116 -4.04 -2.10 -18.18
N LEU A 117 -4.01 -2.16 -16.85
CA LEU A 117 -5.06 -1.58 -16.01
C LEU A 117 -4.99 -0.05 -16.08
N THR A 118 -6.05 0.55 -16.59
CA THR A 118 -6.25 2.00 -16.49
C THR A 118 -6.99 2.27 -15.19
N GLN A 119 -6.28 2.84 -14.21
CA GLN A 119 -6.88 3.14 -12.92
C GLN A 119 -7.23 4.63 -12.85
N HIS A 120 -8.50 4.92 -12.60
CA HIS A 120 -8.96 6.27 -12.32
C HIS A 120 -9.30 6.36 -10.84
N PHE A 121 -8.52 7.16 -10.11
CA PHE A 121 -8.75 7.40 -8.69
C PHE A 121 -9.25 8.83 -8.47
N ASP A 122 -10.30 8.95 -7.66
CA ASP A 122 -10.71 10.23 -7.10
C ASP A 122 -9.77 10.60 -5.94
N ILE A 123 -9.01 11.68 -6.09
CA ILE A 123 -8.12 12.20 -5.05
C ILE A 123 -8.89 12.52 -3.76
N SER A 124 -10.13 12.99 -3.87
CA SER A 124 -10.98 13.29 -2.72
C SER A 124 -11.24 12.04 -1.87
N LEU A 125 -11.37 10.87 -2.53
CA LEU A 125 -11.51 9.59 -1.83
C LEU A 125 -10.24 9.22 -1.04
N ILE A 126 -9.06 9.51 -1.57
CA ILE A 126 -7.78 9.27 -0.89
C ILE A 126 -7.73 10.11 0.41
N PHE A 127 -8.02 11.41 0.32
CA PHE A 127 -8.04 12.29 1.51
C PHE A 127 -9.13 11.92 2.51
N LYS A 128 -10.33 11.54 2.03
CA LYS A 128 -11.41 11.04 2.89
C LYS A 128 -10.96 9.81 3.67
N LYS A 129 -10.33 8.83 2.99
CA LYS A 129 -9.79 7.62 3.64
C LYS A 129 -8.65 7.92 4.58
N TRP A 130 -7.76 8.84 4.24
CA TRP A 130 -6.70 9.32 5.13
C TRP A 130 -7.28 9.94 6.41
N ASN A 131 -8.32 10.77 6.30
CA ASN A 131 -9.02 11.29 7.47
C ASN A 131 -9.65 10.18 8.33
N GLU A 132 -10.23 9.14 7.72
CA GLU A 132 -10.75 7.99 8.45
C GLU A 132 -9.63 7.18 9.15
N LEU A 133 -8.47 7.03 8.50
CA LEU A 133 -7.26 6.44 9.12
C LEU A 133 -6.87 7.22 10.38
N ARG A 134 -6.78 8.55 10.28
CA ARG A 134 -6.42 9.42 11.40
C ARG A 134 -7.43 9.34 12.55
N LYS A 135 -8.72 9.28 12.27
CA LYS A 135 -9.78 9.20 13.29
C LYS A 135 -9.80 7.86 14.02
N LYS A 136 -9.64 6.75 13.28
CA LYS A 136 -9.80 5.39 13.82
C LYS A 136 -8.50 4.81 14.36
N GLY A 137 -7.37 5.37 13.95
CA GLY A 137 -6.07 4.74 14.12
C GLY A 137 -5.84 3.65 13.06
N ILE A 138 -4.58 3.29 12.92
CA ILE A 138 -4.09 2.45 11.82
C ILE A 138 -4.66 1.03 11.86
N ASP A 139 -4.62 0.37 13.02
CA ASP A 139 -5.07 -1.01 13.14
C ASP A 139 -6.55 -1.15 12.76
N ALA A 140 -7.38 -0.26 13.31
CA ALA A 140 -8.81 -0.24 13.05
C ALA A 140 -9.11 0.13 11.59
N TYR A 141 -8.36 1.07 11.00
CA TYR A 141 -8.51 1.45 9.60
C TYR A 141 -8.19 0.30 8.66
N ILE A 142 -7.02 -0.34 8.79
CA ILE A 142 -6.69 -1.43 7.88
C ILE A 142 -7.70 -2.57 8.06
N TYR A 143 -8.10 -2.89 9.29
CA TYR A 143 -9.06 -3.97 9.54
C TYR A 143 -10.37 -3.71 8.81
N MET A 144 -10.92 -2.50 8.97
CA MET A 144 -12.14 -2.07 8.29
C MET A 144 -12.01 -2.18 6.76
N GLU A 145 -10.90 -1.69 6.19
CA GLU A 145 -10.67 -1.75 4.75
C GLU A 145 -10.52 -3.19 4.24
N ASN A 146 -9.83 -4.05 4.99
CA ASN A 146 -9.63 -5.46 4.64
C ASN A 146 -10.94 -6.26 4.70
N GLU A 147 -11.80 -6.00 5.69
CA GLU A 147 -13.13 -6.62 5.76
C GLU A 147 -14.03 -6.16 4.62
N SER A 148 -14.04 -4.86 4.29
CA SER A 148 -14.74 -4.36 3.09
C SER A 148 -14.24 -5.05 1.82
N TYR A 149 -12.92 -5.15 1.67
CA TYR A 149 -12.30 -5.82 0.55
C TYR A 149 -12.70 -7.31 0.45
N LYS A 150 -12.74 -8.05 1.57
CA LYS A 150 -13.19 -9.46 1.57
C LYS A 150 -14.63 -9.61 1.12
N ALA A 151 -15.51 -8.70 1.52
CA ALA A 151 -16.90 -8.68 1.07
C ALA A 151 -17.00 -8.37 -0.43
N GLU A 152 -16.24 -7.39 -0.92
CA GLU A 152 -16.21 -7.02 -2.34
C GLU A 152 -15.67 -8.15 -3.22
N ILE A 153 -14.56 -8.77 -2.82
CA ILE A 153 -13.92 -9.80 -3.64
C ILE A 153 -14.68 -11.13 -3.70
N ALA A 154 -15.53 -11.41 -2.71
CA ALA A 154 -16.47 -12.52 -2.75
C ALA A 154 -17.45 -12.41 -3.93
N ASN A 155 -17.72 -11.19 -4.41
CA ASN A 155 -18.58 -10.93 -5.55
C ASN A 155 -17.82 -10.95 -6.90
N CYS A 156 -16.49 -11.13 -6.90
CA CYS A 156 -15.71 -11.25 -8.13
C CYS A 156 -15.75 -12.69 -8.67
N HIS A 157 -16.24 -12.83 -9.90
CA HIS A 157 -16.44 -14.11 -10.57
C HIS A 157 -15.28 -14.50 -11.47
N THR A 158 -14.51 -13.52 -11.96
CA THR A 158 -13.37 -13.77 -12.85
C THR A 158 -12.03 -13.46 -12.19
N MET A 159 -10.96 -14.03 -12.74
CA MET A 159 -9.59 -13.73 -12.32
C MET A 159 -9.22 -12.27 -12.59
N HIS A 160 -9.78 -11.68 -13.66
CA HIS A 160 -9.52 -10.30 -14.03
C HIS A 160 -10.18 -9.33 -13.05
N GLU A 161 -11.45 -9.53 -12.69
CA GLU A 161 -12.16 -8.73 -11.70
C GLU A 161 -11.45 -8.73 -10.34
N ARG A 162 -11.00 -9.91 -9.87
CA ARG A 162 -10.22 -10.03 -8.63
C ARG A 162 -8.92 -9.25 -8.72
N MET A 163 -8.19 -9.41 -9.83
CA MET A 163 -6.94 -8.69 -10.05
C MET A 163 -7.15 -7.18 -10.06
N GLU A 164 -8.18 -6.69 -10.75
CA GLU A 164 -8.51 -5.27 -10.81
C GLU A 164 -8.85 -4.72 -9.41
N LEU A 165 -9.68 -5.43 -8.66
CA LEU A 165 -10.02 -5.06 -7.28
C LEU A 165 -8.77 -5.05 -6.37
N ASP A 166 -7.95 -6.09 -6.43
CA ASP A 166 -6.70 -6.20 -5.65
C ASP A 166 -5.80 -4.98 -5.90
N VAL A 167 -5.52 -4.68 -7.18
CA VAL A 167 -4.62 -3.58 -7.56
C VAL A 167 -5.26 -2.24 -7.18
N ASN A 168 -6.56 -2.05 -7.39
CA ASN A 168 -7.26 -0.81 -7.03
C ASN A 168 -7.20 -0.54 -5.52
N LYS A 169 -7.50 -1.54 -4.68
CA LYS A 169 -7.45 -1.41 -3.22
C LYS A 169 -6.02 -1.23 -2.72
N ALA A 170 -5.06 -1.95 -3.32
CA ALA A 170 -3.65 -1.84 -2.96
C ALA A 170 -3.07 -0.45 -3.28
N VAL A 171 -3.37 0.11 -4.46
CA VAL A 171 -2.93 1.45 -4.86
C VAL A 171 -3.58 2.52 -3.99
N LEU A 172 -4.91 2.47 -3.84
CA LEU A 172 -5.66 3.43 -3.03
C LEU A 172 -5.14 3.49 -1.59
N ASN A 173 -4.99 2.34 -0.95
CA ASN A 173 -4.50 2.30 0.42
C ASN A 173 -3.01 2.69 0.48
N SER A 174 -2.17 2.25 -0.46
CA SER A 174 -0.77 2.68 -0.49
C SER A 174 -0.64 4.21 -0.59
N ALA A 175 -1.51 4.87 -1.34
CA ALA A 175 -1.56 6.33 -1.43
C ALA A 175 -1.96 7.00 -0.09
N VAL A 176 -3.00 6.48 0.57
CA VAL A 176 -3.40 6.91 1.94
C VAL A 176 -2.24 6.82 2.91
N TRP A 177 -1.47 5.73 2.84
CA TRP A 177 -0.32 5.50 3.69
C TRP A 177 0.86 6.43 3.39
N MET A 178 1.09 6.76 2.12
CA MET A 178 2.10 7.76 1.74
C MET A 178 1.73 9.16 2.25
N LEU A 179 0.44 9.52 2.26
CA LEU A 179 -0.03 10.74 2.91
C LEU A 179 0.21 10.72 4.42
N GLU A 180 -0.03 9.59 5.08
CA GLU A 180 0.23 9.47 6.52
C GLU A 180 1.73 9.59 6.85
N ILE A 181 2.60 9.00 6.04
CA ILE A 181 4.05 9.21 6.15
C ILE A 181 4.39 10.69 6.02
N ALA A 182 3.83 11.37 5.02
CA ALA A 182 4.08 12.79 4.82
C ALA A 182 3.53 13.64 5.96
N PHE A 183 2.38 13.29 6.53
CA PHE A 183 1.79 13.97 7.68
C PHE A 183 2.66 13.85 8.93
N VAL A 184 3.19 12.65 9.22
CA VAL A 184 4.12 12.44 10.34
C VAL A 184 5.35 13.34 10.23
N LEU A 185 5.82 13.61 9.01
CA LEU A 185 7.00 14.42 8.75
C LEU A 185 6.70 15.92 8.65
N TYR A 186 5.53 16.29 8.12
CA TYR A 186 5.15 17.65 7.75
C TYR A 186 3.66 17.93 8.04
N PRO A 187 3.24 17.87 9.31
CA PRO A 187 1.82 17.85 9.67
C PRO A 187 1.07 19.10 9.17
N THR A 188 1.62 20.30 9.43
CA THR A 188 0.99 21.57 9.05
C THR A 188 0.78 21.71 7.54
N PHE A 189 1.70 21.20 6.72
CA PHE A 189 1.55 21.26 5.27
C PHE A 189 0.41 20.36 4.80
N ILE A 190 0.39 19.11 5.28
CA ILE A 190 -0.62 18.13 4.88
C ILE A 190 -2.02 18.53 5.36
N GLU A 191 -2.14 19.08 6.58
CA GLU A 191 -3.40 19.66 7.06
C GLU A 191 -3.90 20.77 6.14
N GLY A 192 -3.02 21.68 5.74
CA GLY A 192 -3.37 22.76 4.80
C GLY A 192 -3.88 22.25 3.45
N VAL A 193 -3.27 21.19 2.91
CA VAL A 193 -3.75 20.55 1.67
C VAL A 193 -5.09 19.85 1.88
N ALA A 194 -5.25 19.13 2.99
CA ALA A 194 -6.43 18.31 3.27
C ALA A 194 -7.71 19.14 3.43
N THR A 195 -7.62 20.41 3.85
CA THR A 195 -8.79 21.31 3.94
C THR A 195 -9.56 21.49 2.62
N LYS A 196 -8.90 21.23 1.49
CA LYS A 196 -9.51 21.31 0.15
C LYS A 196 -10.36 20.08 -0.20
N TYR A 197 -10.28 19.03 0.60
CA TYR A 197 -10.86 17.71 0.35
C TYR A 197 -11.72 17.20 1.53
N THR A 198 -12.02 18.08 2.49
CA THR A 198 -12.90 17.86 3.66
C THR A 198 -14.23 18.56 3.51
#